data_AF-A0A7T8K810-F1
#
_entry.id   AF-A0A7T8K810-F1
#
_cell.length_a   1.000
_cell.length_b   1.000
_cell.length_c   1.000
_cell.angle_alpha   90.00
_cell.angle_beta   90.00
_cell.angle_gamma   90.00
#
_symmetry.space_group_name_H-M   'P 1'
#
loop_
_entity.id
_entity.type
_entity.pdbx_description
1 polymer ?
#
loop_
_entity_poly.entity_id
_entity_poly.type
_entity_poly.pdbx_seq_one_letter_code
_entity_poly.pdbx_strand_id
1 'polypeptide(L)'
;MMPYNKSPKTLGNSIRMGIRQIRAYFAFFPRAEKCGAMLRWSQSKDKPVKEIEMTIRTTAGPNGEKLFFLGRSWTINAIVKAKGLPEDRVYKFTIGHVFTPGYIENTFKIKFQRKGISGIMPDYSYCMTYNNKYPDFSPEFMGYDKNSVMKVVGDAKIQYGHNSDCNSAPGEVAIKFEHSTTQEARQSLKNTWYYKKCMEEKALPAWEGRGDRFPVTHACYLTVWDATTARKYSFKVDFVKMTDRMNAIVSQFQSLMKAGLLPYWDIDPETVPASSAEPHMNFDMTFKENDKAADIYMETSQGGQHFNDIPLSLAWYPFMRNLKFTSTLKKLMKYRIVNACTVTTGSVMTLDNMTYPYDPTSCWTLASGHCAPNPSFAIFTKKASGNMLDAKIYVGGHSVEFQTSGPKKVNVLVNGEAVVVGEKEHDHKEGEKTVF
;
A
#
# COMPACT_ATOMS: atom_id res chain seq x y z
N MET A 1 40.49 16.97 10.45
CA MET A 1 39.33 17.76 10.93
C MET A 1 38.25 16.81 11.39
N MET A 2 38.00 16.70 12.71
CA MET A 2 36.92 15.86 13.24
C MET A 2 35.56 16.56 13.05
N PRO A 3 34.51 15.86 12.60
CA PRO A 3 33.20 16.47 12.36
C PRO A 3 32.48 16.79 13.68
N TYR A 4 32.33 18.09 13.94
CA TYR A 4 31.84 18.72 15.17
C TYR A 4 30.32 18.62 15.43
N ASN A 5 29.61 17.64 14.85
CA ASN A 5 28.14 17.61 14.92
C ASN A 5 27.55 16.19 15.07
N LYS A 6 28.16 15.35 15.92
CA LYS A 6 27.65 14.01 16.26
C LYS A 6 26.76 14.07 17.51
N SER A 7 25.53 14.58 17.37
CA SER A 7 24.45 14.29 18.32
C SER A 7 23.09 14.42 17.63
N PRO A 8 22.26 13.36 17.54
CA PRO A 8 20.94 13.49 16.93
C PRO A 8 20.02 14.29 17.86
N LYS A 9 19.69 15.52 17.45
CA LYS A 9 18.86 16.45 18.23
C LYS A 9 17.37 16.06 18.33
N THR A 10 16.92 15.04 17.59
CA THR A 10 15.52 14.56 17.60
C THR A 10 15.42 13.06 17.34
N LEU A 11 14.37 12.43 17.86
CA LEU A 11 14.05 11.01 17.61
C LEU A 11 13.96 10.67 16.11
N GLY A 12 13.35 11.58 15.32
CA GLY A 12 13.26 11.45 13.87
C GLY A 12 14.64 11.46 13.18
N ASN A 13 15.58 12.29 13.67
CA ASN A 13 16.96 12.27 13.17
C ASN A 13 17.69 11.00 13.59
N SER A 14 17.46 10.47 14.79
CA SER A 14 18.04 9.18 15.22
C SER A 14 17.60 8.03 14.31
N ILE A 15 16.31 7.94 14.00
CA ILE A 15 15.76 6.88 13.14
C ILE A 15 16.22 7.06 11.68
N ARG A 16 16.14 8.28 11.13
CA ARG A 16 16.58 8.56 9.75
C ARG A 16 18.07 8.33 9.57
N MET A 17 18.91 8.74 10.52
CA MET A 17 20.36 8.51 10.47
C MET A 17 20.70 7.04 10.62
N GLY A 18 19.99 6.30 11.48
CA GLY A 18 20.14 4.85 11.61
C GLY A 18 19.82 4.11 10.30
N ILE A 19 18.68 4.44 9.66
CA ILE A 19 18.29 3.85 8.38
C ILE A 19 19.26 4.26 7.27
N ARG A 20 19.71 5.52 7.22
CA ARG A 20 20.72 5.98 6.24
C ARG A 20 22.06 5.26 6.41
N GLN A 21 22.52 5.06 7.65
CA GLN A 21 23.75 4.31 7.93
C GLN A 21 23.63 2.86 7.49
N ILE A 22 22.51 2.19 7.79
CA ILE A 22 22.25 0.81 7.34
C ILE A 22 22.25 0.74 5.81
N ARG A 23 21.55 1.66 5.13
CA ARG A 23 21.52 1.71 3.66
C ARG A 23 22.88 2.01 3.05
N ALA A 24 23.63 2.96 3.60
CA ALA A 24 24.97 3.30 3.12
C ALA A 24 25.96 2.15 3.33
N TYR A 25 25.85 1.45 4.46
CA TYR A 25 26.64 0.26 4.75
C TYR A 25 26.42 -0.85 3.72
N PHE A 26 25.16 -1.12 3.36
CA PHE A 26 24.84 -2.14 2.35
C PHE A 26 25.11 -1.69 0.90
N ALA A 27 25.12 -0.38 0.62
CA ALA A 27 25.27 0.14 -0.74
C ALA A 27 26.71 0.47 -1.12
N PHE A 28 27.56 0.91 -0.19
CA PHE A 28 28.88 1.46 -0.50
C PHE A 28 30.07 0.60 -0.03
N PHE A 29 29.85 -0.46 0.76
CA PHE A 29 30.94 -1.32 1.22
C PHE A 29 30.88 -2.71 0.54
N PRO A 30 31.81 -3.04 -0.37
CA PRO A 30 31.91 -4.39 -0.93
C PRO A 30 32.34 -5.39 0.16
N ARG A 31 31.90 -6.65 -0.01
CA ARG A 31 31.99 -7.78 0.96
C ARG A 31 33.41 -8.28 1.29
N ALA A 32 34.46 -7.51 1.06
CA ALA A 32 35.82 -7.91 1.33
C ALA A 32 36.56 -6.80 2.07
N GLU A 33 36.42 -6.76 3.40
CA GLU A 33 37.51 -6.52 4.38
C GLU A 33 36.94 -6.30 5.79
N LYS A 34 37.69 -6.76 6.79
CA LYS A 34 37.35 -6.77 8.23
C LYS A 34 37.39 -5.36 8.86
N CYS A 35 36.55 -4.43 8.38
CA CYS A 35 36.30 -3.16 9.06
C CYS A 35 34.86 -3.12 9.59
N GLY A 36 34.68 -3.59 10.82
CA GLY A 36 33.39 -3.55 11.51
C GLY A 36 32.99 -2.12 11.88
N ALA A 37 31.71 -1.79 11.70
CA ALA A 37 31.15 -0.57 12.26
C ALA A 37 31.06 -0.70 13.79
N MET A 38 31.90 0.04 14.52
CA MET A 38 31.79 0.14 15.97
C MET A 38 30.67 1.11 16.34
N LEU A 39 29.47 0.57 16.57
CA LEU A 39 28.40 1.28 17.26
C LEU A 39 28.74 1.36 18.74
N ARG A 40 29.35 2.47 19.16
CA ARG A 40 29.57 2.77 20.57
C ARG A 40 28.33 3.48 21.13
N TRP A 41 27.41 2.70 21.68
CA TRP A 41 26.40 3.25 22.58
C TRP A 41 27.05 3.47 23.94
N SER A 42 27.14 4.72 24.40
CA SER A 42 27.60 5.06 25.74
C SER A 42 26.49 5.79 26.48
N GLN A 43 26.37 5.54 27.78
CA GLN A 43 25.50 6.36 28.63
C GLN A 43 25.90 7.83 28.51
N SER A 44 24.91 8.72 28.55
CA SER A 44 25.17 10.16 28.56
C SER A 44 26.08 10.51 29.75
N LYS A 45 27.17 11.22 29.49
CA LYS A 45 28.03 11.77 30.56
C LYS A 45 27.27 12.80 31.41
N ASP A 46 26.31 13.48 30.80
CA ASP A 46 25.40 14.41 31.47
C ASP A 46 24.06 13.71 31.76
N LYS A 47 23.75 13.53 33.05
CA LYS A 47 22.57 12.84 33.58
C LYS A 47 22.40 11.40 33.00
N PRO A 48 23.26 10.45 33.42
CA PRO A 48 23.22 9.07 32.93
C PRO A 48 21.93 8.35 33.36
N VAL A 49 21.51 7.41 32.52
CA VAL A 49 20.43 6.46 32.79
C VAL A 49 21.08 5.15 33.23
N LYS A 50 20.64 4.58 34.35
CA LYS A 50 21.16 3.33 34.92
C LYS A 50 20.51 2.10 34.30
N GLU A 51 19.22 2.17 34.03
CA GLU A 51 18.40 1.03 33.60
C GLU A 51 17.32 1.49 32.60
N ILE A 52 16.92 0.63 31.67
CA ILE A 52 15.77 0.86 30.78
C ILE A 52 14.78 -0.27 30.99
N GLU A 53 13.60 0.05 31.52
CA GLU A 53 12.46 -0.85 31.67
C GLU A 53 11.50 -0.62 30.51
N MET A 54 11.12 -1.69 29.80
CA MET A 54 10.16 -1.62 28.71
C MET A 54 8.97 -2.53 29.02
N THR A 55 7.76 -1.97 29.04
CA THR A 55 6.51 -2.73 29.12
C THR A 55 5.80 -2.62 27.79
N ILE A 56 5.52 -3.74 27.13
CA ILE A 56 4.80 -3.80 25.86
C ILE A 56 3.51 -4.59 26.06
N ARG A 57 2.38 -4.03 25.63
CA ARG A 57 1.07 -4.70 25.61
C ARG A 57 0.51 -4.62 24.21
N THR A 58 0.13 -5.76 23.66
CA THR A 58 -0.47 -5.86 22.32
C THR A 58 -1.88 -6.39 22.45
N THR A 59 -2.83 -5.72 21.79
CA THR A 59 -4.20 -6.21 21.60
C THR A 59 -4.46 -6.38 20.12
N ALA A 60 -5.14 -7.46 19.74
CA ALA A 60 -5.49 -7.74 18.35
C ALA A 60 -6.87 -8.39 18.28
N GLY A 61 -7.63 -8.09 17.22
CA GLY A 61 -8.95 -8.62 16.96
C GLY A 61 -9.26 -8.69 15.46
N PRO A 62 -10.24 -9.51 15.05
CA PRO A 62 -10.72 -9.55 13.68
C PRO A 62 -11.43 -8.24 13.29
N ASN A 63 -11.46 -7.91 12.01
CA ASN A 63 -12.18 -6.76 11.46
C ASN A 63 -12.81 -7.10 10.09
N GLY A 64 -13.61 -8.16 10.07
CA GLY A 64 -14.29 -8.68 8.88
C GLY A 64 -13.41 -9.54 7.96
N GLU A 65 -14.08 -10.22 7.03
CA GLU A 65 -13.48 -11.03 5.97
C GLU A 65 -14.25 -10.84 4.66
N LYS A 66 -13.56 -10.84 3.52
CA LYS A 66 -14.16 -10.73 2.18
C LYS A 66 -13.18 -11.24 1.14
N LEU A 67 -13.66 -12.07 0.20
CA LEU A 67 -12.87 -12.61 -0.92
C LEU A 67 -11.46 -13.03 -0.45
N PHE A 68 -11.37 -14.00 0.48
CA PHE A 68 -10.12 -14.52 1.08
C PHE A 68 -9.21 -13.52 1.82
N PHE A 69 -9.55 -12.22 1.88
CA PHE A 69 -8.83 -11.24 2.67
C PHE A 69 -9.42 -11.09 4.06
N LEU A 70 -8.54 -10.97 5.05
CA LEU A 70 -8.90 -10.72 6.44
C LEU A 70 -8.63 -9.27 6.80
N GLY A 71 -9.61 -8.60 7.40
CA GLY A 71 -9.41 -7.36 8.11
C GLY A 71 -8.95 -7.63 9.54
N ARG A 72 -8.12 -6.76 10.09
CA ARG A 72 -7.66 -6.85 11.48
C ARG A 72 -7.67 -5.48 12.14
N SER A 73 -7.82 -5.50 13.45
CA SER A 73 -7.58 -4.37 14.34
C SER A 73 -6.49 -4.77 15.32
N TRP A 74 -5.43 -3.99 15.45
CA TRP A 74 -4.43 -4.21 16.48
C TRP A 74 -3.93 -2.90 17.07
N THR A 75 -3.52 -2.94 18.33
CA THR A 75 -2.93 -1.81 19.06
C THR A 75 -1.76 -2.30 19.90
N ILE A 76 -0.64 -1.61 19.81
CA ILE A 76 0.56 -1.82 20.61
C ILE A 76 0.71 -0.62 21.54
N ASN A 77 0.73 -0.86 22.84
CA ASN A 77 1.03 0.12 23.86
C ASN A 77 2.38 -0.23 24.49
N ALA A 78 3.38 0.63 24.34
CA ALA A 78 4.69 0.49 24.94
C ALA A 78 4.96 1.64 25.93
N ILE A 79 5.44 1.29 27.13
CA ILE A 79 5.94 2.24 28.11
C ILE A 79 7.42 1.95 28.30
N VAL A 80 8.25 2.96 28.05
CA VAL A 80 9.70 2.89 28.26
C VAL A 80 10.04 3.82 29.42
N LYS A 81 10.59 3.26 30.50
CA LYS A 81 11.11 4.03 31.64
C LYS A 81 12.62 3.92 31.64
N ALA A 82 13.30 5.04 31.44
CA ALA A 82 14.74 5.12 31.56
C ALA A 82 15.06 5.65 32.96
N LYS A 83 15.53 4.76 33.86
CA LYS A 83 15.78 5.08 35.26
C LYS A 83 17.01 5.95 35.42
N GLY A 84 16.86 7.12 36.05
CA GLY A 84 17.93 8.11 36.15
C GLY A 84 17.63 9.17 37.21
N LEU A 85 18.61 10.04 37.45
CA LEU A 85 18.46 11.18 38.37
C LEU A 85 18.14 12.46 37.60
N PRO A 86 17.39 13.41 38.20
CA PRO A 86 16.60 13.33 39.44
C PRO A 86 15.34 12.44 39.40
N GLU A 87 14.76 12.19 38.22
CA GLU A 87 13.58 11.31 38.06
C GLU A 87 13.73 10.38 36.84
N ASP A 88 12.96 9.29 36.85
CA ASP A 88 12.84 8.38 35.72
C ASP A 88 12.23 9.08 34.50
N ARG A 89 12.86 8.91 33.34
CA ARG A 89 12.35 9.45 32.07
C ARG A 89 11.35 8.47 31.50
N VAL A 90 10.07 8.88 31.46
CA VAL A 90 8.97 8.03 30.99
C VAL A 90 8.53 8.43 29.59
N TYR A 91 8.51 7.45 28.70
CA TYR A 91 8.01 7.56 27.34
C TYR A 91 6.85 6.59 27.15
N LYS A 92 5.75 7.06 26.56
CA LYS A 92 4.59 6.23 26.20
C LYS A 92 4.43 6.26 24.69
N PHE A 93 4.28 5.08 24.10
CA PHE A 93 4.03 4.89 22.69
C PHE A 93 2.75 4.08 22.54
N THR A 94 1.84 4.54 21.69
CA THR A 94 0.66 3.80 21.27
C THR A 94 0.66 3.79 19.74
N ILE A 95 0.63 2.61 19.15
CA ILE A 95 0.55 2.41 17.71
C ILE A 95 -0.69 1.54 17.45
N GLY A 96 -1.65 2.06 16.71
CA GLY A 96 -2.87 1.35 16.34
C GLY A 96 -3.03 1.27 14.83
N HIS A 97 -3.50 0.13 14.34
CA HIS A 97 -3.87 -0.04 12.94
C HIS A 97 -5.16 -0.85 12.86
N VAL A 98 -6.16 -0.26 12.21
CA VAL A 98 -7.43 -0.91 11.89
C VAL A 98 -7.56 -0.91 10.38
N PHE A 99 -7.75 -2.08 9.78
CA PHE A 99 -7.95 -2.22 8.35
C PHE A 99 -9.02 -3.25 8.03
N THR A 100 -9.82 -2.98 7.00
CA THR A 100 -10.83 -3.91 6.47
C THR A 100 -10.19 -4.91 5.50
N PRO A 101 -10.88 -6.00 5.11
CA PRO A 101 -10.40 -6.93 4.09
C PRO A 101 -9.87 -6.21 2.84
N GLY A 102 -8.69 -6.63 2.37
CA GLY A 102 -8.03 -6.03 1.20
C GLY A 102 -7.38 -4.68 1.46
N TYR A 103 -7.35 -4.21 2.72
CA TYR A 103 -6.90 -2.85 3.06
C TYR A 103 -7.74 -1.78 2.36
N ILE A 104 -9.05 -2.00 2.20
CA ILE A 104 -9.93 -1.00 1.55
C ILE A 104 -10.02 0.25 2.40
N GLU A 105 -10.40 0.11 3.66
CA GLU A 105 -10.44 1.20 4.62
C GLU A 105 -9.35 0.96 5.65
N ASN A 106 -8.51 1.96 5.87
CA ASN A 106 -7.40 1.87 6.82
C ASN A 106 -7.39 3.09 7.73
N THR A 107 -7.23 2.84 9.02
CA THR A 107 -7.00 3.85 10.04
C THR A 107 -5.73 3.49 10.80
N PHE A 108 -4.72 4.34 10.71
CA PHE A 108 -3.45 4.19 11.40
C PHE A 108 -3.25 5.34 12.38
N LYS A 109 -2.91 5.01 13.63
CA LYS A 109 -2.75 5.98 14.71
C LYS A 109 -1.40 5.77 15.38
N ILE A 110 -0.62 6.83 15.51
CA ILE A 110 0.58 6.88 16.35
C ILE A 110 0.34 7.93 17.43
N LYS A 111 0.66 7.60 18.67
CA LYS A 111 0.74 8.53 19.78
C LYS A 111 2.03 8.29 20.54
N PHE A 112 2.79 9.35 20.72
CA PHE A 112 3.99 9.40 21.52
C PHE A 112 3.82 10.49 22.57
N GLN A 113 4.12 10.16 23.82
CA GLN A 113 4.12 11.11 24.92
C GLN A 113 5.39 10.92 25.74
N ARG A 114 5.96 12.03 26.17
CA ARG A 114 7.16 12.09 26.97
C ARG A 114 6.88 12.97 28.17
N LYS A 115 7.05 12.41 29.38
CA LYS A 115 6.92 13.17 30.62
C LYS A 115 8.11 14.12 30.79
N GLY A 116 7.81 15.37 31.10
CA GLY A 116 8.81 16.39 31.43
C GLY A 116 9.46 16.13 32.78
N ILE A 117 10.72 16.50 32.88
CA ILE A 117 11.49 16.55 34.13
C ILE A 117 12.16 17.91 34.18
N SER A 118 11.87 18.67 35.25
CA SER A 118 12.37 20.03 35.44
C SER A 118 13.89 20.10 35.27
N GLY A 119 14.36 21.07 34.49
CA GLY A 119 15.79 21.27 34.21
C GLY A 119 16.48 20.18 33.37
N ILE A 120 15.76 19.18 32.86
CA ILE A 120 16.31 18.15 31.94
C ILE A 120 15.62 18.19 30.59
N MET A 121 14.28 18.09 30.60
CA MET A 121 13.50 17.91 29.39
C MET A 121 12.05 18.34 29.62
N PRO A 122 11.44 19.11 28.72
CA PRO A 122 10.03 19.46 28.84
C PRO A 122 9.15 18.28 28.43
N ASP A 123 7.87 18.34 28.81
CA ASP A 123 6.85 17.49 28.22
C ASP A 123 6.86 17.62 26.70
N TYR A 124 6.53 16.52 26.03
CA TYR A 124 6.40 16.52 24.59
C TYR A 124 5.42 15.46 24.13
N SER A 125 4.56 15.83 23.19
CA SER A 125 3.61 14.92 22.56
C SER A 125 3.79 14.94 21.04
N TYR A 126 3.52 13.80 20.41
CA TYR A 126 3.39 13.66 18.97
C TYR A 126 2.27 12.67 18.69
N CYS A 127 1.24 13.11 17.97
CA CYS A 127 0.17 12.27 17.51
C CYS A 127 0.04 12.37 15.99
N MET A 128 -0.22 11.23 15.35
CA MET A 128 -0.54 11.15 13.94
C MET A 128 -1.74 10.23 13.79
N THR A 129 -2.80 10.73 13.15
CA THR A 129 -3.88 9.90 12.63
C THR A 129 -3.79 9.93 11.12
N TYR A 130 -3.95 8.78 10.47
CA TYR A 130 -3.96 8.64 9.02
C TYR A 130 -5.11 7.71 8.64
N ASN A 131 -6.03 8.22 7.83
CA ASN A 131 -7.20 7.51 7.33
C ASN A 131 -7.15 7.46 5.81
N ASN A 132 -7.53 6.33 5.22
CA ASN A 132 -7.74 6.27 3.78
C ASN A 132 -8.82 5.25 3.40
N LYS A 133 -9.34 5.44 2.18
CA LYS A 133 -10.33 4.57 1.56
C LYS A 133 -9.99 4.34 0.09
N TYR A 134 -9.70 3.10 -0.25
CA TYR A 134 -9.50 2.61 -1.61
C TYR A 134 -10.84 2.27 -2.27
N PRO A 135 -10.86 2.10 -3.61
CA PRO A 135 -11.99 1.49 -4.31
C PRO A 135 -12.31 0.09 -3.76
N ASP A 136 -13.58 -0.30 -3.77
CA ASP A 136 -14.01 -1.64 -3.35
C ASP A 136 -13.51 -2.72 -4.34
N PHE A 137 -13.59 -3.98 -3.92
CA PHE A 137 -13.27 -5.12 -4.76
C PHE A 137 -14.10 -5.12 -6.04
N SER A 138 -13.42 -5.35 -7.15
CA SER A 138 -14.08 -5.71 -8.40
C SER A 138 -14.67 -7.13 -8.30
N PRO A 139 -15.69 -7.45 -9.12
CA PRO A 139 -16.30 -8.79 -9.14
C PRO A 139 -15.31 -9.93 -9.41
N GLU A 140 -14.20 -9.65 -10.11
CA GLU A 140 -13.13 -10.62 -10.35
C GLU A 140 -11.76 -10.05 -10.00
N PHE A 141 -10.80 -10.92 -9.69
CA PHE A 141 -9.43 -10.53 -9.35
C PHE A 141 -8.78 -9.60 -10.38
N MET A 142 -8.92 -9.92 -11.67
CA MET A 142 -8.38 -9.14 -12.81
C MET A 142 -9.32 -8.02 -13.28
N GLY A 143 -10.53 -7.94 -12.71
CA GLY A 143 -11.51 -6.93 -13.08
C GLY A 143 -11.11 -5.54 -12.59
N TYR A 144 -11.34 -4.53 -13.41
CA TYR A 144 -11.41 -3.14 -12.98
C TYR A 144 -12.32 -2.39 -13.95
N ASP A 145 -12.87 -1.27 -13.51
CA ASP A 145 -13.66 -0.41 -14.39
C ASP A 145 -12.73 0.38 -15.31
N LYS A 146 -12.80 0.06 -16.60
CA LYS A 146 -11.96 0.66 -17.64
C LYS A 146 -12.35 2.12 -17.94
N ASN A 147 -13.59 2.50 -17.60
CA ASN A 147 -14.18 3.78 -17.96
C ASN A 147 -14.19 4.77 -16.79
N SER A 148 -14.30 4.33 -15.54
CA SER A 148 -14.27 5.25 -14.38
C SER A 148 -12.87 5.53 -13.90
N VAL A 149 -12.64 6.73 -13.36
CA VAL A 149 -11.39 7.09 -12.66
C VAL A 149 -11.37 6.40 -11.30
N MET A 150 -10.38 5.53 -11.09
CA MET A 150 -10.13 4.97 -9.76
C MET A 150 -9.47 6.02 -8.89
N LYS A 151 -9.91 6.12 -7.64
CA LYS A 151 -9.37 7.07 -6.67
C LYS A 151 -9.25 6.47 -5.27
N VAL A 152 -8.19 6.86 -4.57
CA VAL A 152 -8.07 6.68 -3.12
C VAL A 152 -8.14 8.06 -2.49
N VAL A 153 -9.00 8.19 -1.48
CA VAL A 153 -9.15 9.42 -0.71
C VAL A 153 -8.71 9.17 0.72
N GLY A 154 -8.24 10.20 1.40
CA GLY A 154 -7.89 10.09 2.79
C GLY A 154 -7.51 11.40 3.44
N ASP A 155 -7.22 11.31 4.72
CA ASP A 155 -6.79 12.43 5.54
C ASP A 155 -5.70 11.99 6.51
N ALA A 156 -4.87 12.95 6.90
CA ALA A 156 -3.92 12.79 7.98
C ALA A 156 -3.98 14.00 8.89
N LYS A 157 -3.87 13.77 10.20
CA LYS A 157 -3.78 14.81 11.21
C LYS A 157 -2.55 14.58 12.06
N ILE A 158 -1.65 15.56 12.10
CA ILE A 158 -0.40 15.53 12.85
C ILE A 158 -0.48 16.60 13.93
N GLN A 159 -0.34 16.22 15.20
CA GLN A 159 -0.30 17.13 16.34
C GLN A 159 1.01 16.93 17.09
N TYR A 160 1.71 18.00 17.45
CA TYR A 160 3.03 17.89 18.06
C TYR A 160 3.41 19.12 18.90
N GLY A 161 4.30 18.92 19.87
CA GLY A 161 4.98 20.01 20.57
C GLY A 161 5.07 19.82 22.08
N HIS A 162 5.42 20.90 22.77
CA HIS A 162 5.65 20.91 24.23
C HIS A 162 4.34 20.87 25.00
N ASN A 163 3.76 19.68 25.11
CA ASN A 163 2.62 19.40 25.98
C ASN A 163 2.63 17.92 26.40
N SER A 164 1.94 17.62 27.49
CA SER A 164 1.74 16.26 27.99
C SER A 164 0.72 15.48 27.14
N ASP A 165 -0.21 16.16 26.48
CA ASP A 165 -1.26 15.57 25.64
C ASP A 165 -1.24 16.11 24.20
N CYS A 166 -1.95 15.43 23.30
CA CYS A 166 -1.98 15.78 21.87
C CYS A 166 -3.09 16.78 21.51
N ASN A 167 -4.16 16.89 22.30
CA ASN A 167 -5.27 17.80 22.01
C ASN A 167 -4.85 19.26 22.26
N SER A 168 -3.99 19.45 23.26
CA SER A 168 -3.44 20.74 23.67
C SER A 168 -2.08 21.03 23.03
N ALA A 169 -1.68 20.26 22.01
CA ALA A 169 -0.39 20.44 21.36
C ALA A 169 -0.33 21.81 20.62
N PRO A 170 0.80 22.53 20.70
CA PRO A 170 0.96 23.84 20.07
C PRO A 170 1.14 23.77 18.56
N GLY A 171 1.46 22.60 18.00
CA GLY A 171 1.54 22.35 16.56
C GLY A 171 0.45 21.42 16.08
N GLU A 172 -0.19 21.76 14.97
CA GLU A 172 -1.23 20.96 14.32
C GLU A 172 -1.18 21.18 12.80
N VAL A 173 -1.12 20.07 12.04
CA VAL A 173 -1.18 20.04 10.58
C VAL A 173 -2.25 19.04 10.18
N ALA A 174 -3.18 19.47 9.34
CA ALA A 174 -4.17 18.61 8.71
C ALA A 174 -3.85 18.47 7.22
N ILE A 175 -3.99 17.26 6.69
CA ILE A 175 -3.71 16.95 5.30
C ILE A 175 -4.91 16.19 4.78
N LYS A 176 -5.49 16.61 3.67
CA LYS A 176 -6.42 15.81 2.87
C LYS A 176 -5.72 15.43 1.59
N PHE A 177 -5.87 14.19 1.15
CA PHE A 177 -5.27 13.75 -0.10
C PHE A 177 -6.24 12.93 -0.94
N GLU A 178 -6.07 13.04 -2.25
CA GLU A 178 -6.73 12.21 -3.24
C GLU A 178 -5.70 11.79 -4.28
N HIS A 179 -5.55 10.48 -4.52
CA HIS A 179 -4.74 9.99 -5.62
C HIS A 179 -5.61 9.23 -6.61
N SER A 180 -5.42 9.46 -7.90
CA SER A 180 -6.29 8.89 -8.93
C SER A 180 -5.54 8.48 -10.20
N THR A 181 -6.15 7.59 -10.97
CA THR A 181 -5.70 7.27 -12.35
C THR A 181 -6.09 8.38 -13.31
N THR A 182 -5.38 8.54 -14.42
CA THR A 182 -5.69 9.56 -15.45
C THR A 182 -6.09 8.91 -16.78
N GLN A 183 -6.82 9.65 -17.61
CA GLN A 183 -7.22 9.18 -18.94
C GLN A 183 -6.02 9.06 -19.89
N GLU A 184 -5.09 10.02 -19.83
CA GLU A 184 -3.86 9.99 -20.62
C GLU A 184 -3.04 8.73 -20.37
N ALA A 185 -2.84 8.36 -19.10
CA ALA A 185 -2.11 7.14 -18.75
C ALA A 185 -2.78 5.86 -19.29
N ARG A 186 -4.11 5.85 -19.40
CA ARG A 186 -4.83 4.73 -20.03
C ARG A 186 -4.63 4.68 -21.53
N GLN A 187 -4.53 5.83 -22.19
CA GLN A 187 -4.24 5.89 -23.62
C GLN A 187 -2.80 5.46 -23.88
N SER A 188 -1.87 5.95 -23.07
CA SER A 188 -0.44 5.65 -23.19
C SER A 188 -0.13 4.17 -22.90
N LEU A 189 -0.85 3.58 -21.93
CA LEU A 189 -0.83 2.14 -21.63
C LEU A 189 -1.07 1.28 -22.88
N LYS A 190 -1.92 1.71 -23.82
CA LYS A 190 -2.22 0.94 -25.04
C LYS A 190 -1.00 0.69 -25.92
N ASN A 191 0.02 1.54 -25.80
CA ASN A 191 1.24 1.46 -26.58
C ASN A 191 2.28 0.49 -25.98
N THR A 192 2.07 0.04 -24.75
CA THR A 192 3.00 -0.84 -24.04
C THR A 192 2.96 -2.27 -24.59
N TRP A 193 4.09 -2.97 -24.51
CA TRP A 193 4.19 -4.35 -25.03
C TRP A 193 3.23 -5.31 -24.29
N TYR A 194 3.06 -5.13 -22.98
CA TYR A 194 2.23 -6.00 -22.15
C TYR A 194 0.74 -5.76 -22.38
N TYR A 195 0.33 -4.53 -22.70
CA TYR A 195 -1.05 -4.27 -23.13
C TYR A 195 -1.35 -4.98 -24.44
N LYS A 196 -0.50 -4.79 -25.46
CA LYS A 196 -0.68 -5.41 -26.78
C LYS A 196 -0.75 -6.94 -26.66
N LYS A 197 0.20 -7.53 -25.93
CA LYS A 197 0.22 -8.97 -25.67
C LYS A 197 -1.00 -9.46 -24.88
N CYS A 198 -1.48 -8.69 -23.89
CA CYS A 198 -2.71 -9.04 -23.17
C CYS A 198 -3.93 -9.05 -24.11
N MET A 199 -4.02 -8.11 -25.05
CA MET A 199 -5.12 -8.07 -26.02
C MET A 199 -5.04 -9.21 -27.04
N GLU A 200 -3.82 -9.58 -27.47
CA GLU A 200 -3.58 -10.78 -28.28
C GLU A 200 -4.02 -12.06 -27.55
N GLU A 201 -3.61 -12.23 -26.29
CA GLU A 201 -3.99 -13.37 -25.47
C GLU A 201 -5.50 -13.41 -25.21
N LYS A 202 -6.14 -12.24 -25.00
CA LYS A 202 -7.60 -12.13 -24.85
C LYS A 202 -8.35 -12.57 -26.11
N ALA A 203 -7.77 -12.38 -27.30
CA ALA A 203 -8.39 -12.76 -28.57
C ALA A 203 -8.29 -14.27 -28.87
N LEU A 204 -7.56 -15.05 -28.06
CA LEU A 204 -7.45 -16.49 -28.28
C LEU A 204 -8.81 -17.19 -28.01
N PRO A 205 -9.18 -18.23 -28.78
CA PRO A 205 -10.43 -18.98 -28.59
C PRO A 205 -10.63 -19.53 -27.17
N ALA A 206 -9.53 -19.84 -26.48
CA ALA A 206 -9.54 -20.30 -25.09
C ALA A 206 -10.13 -19.29 -24.08
N TRP A 207 -10.21 -18.00 -24.46
CA TRP A 207 -10.69 -16.91 -23.62
C TRP A 207 -11.98 -16.24 -24.12
N GLU A 208 -12.48 -16.64 -25.29
CA GLU A 208 -13.65 -16.03 -25.95
C GLU A 208 -14.89 -15.99 -25.04
N GLY A 209 -15.14 -17.06 -24.29
CA GLY A 209 -16.28 -17.17 -23.37
C GLY A 209 -16.27 -16.16 -22.19
N ARG A 210 -15.16 -15.44 -21.97
CA ARG A 210 -15.03 -14.45 -20.89
C ARG A 210 -15.49 -13.03 -21.29
N GLY A 211 -15.81 -12.80 -22.57
CA GLY A 211 -16.24 -11.50 -23.07
C GLY A 211 -15.20 -10.40 -22.82
N ASP A 212 -15.57 -9.32 -22.13
CA ASP A 212 -14.66 -8.18 -21.94
C ASP A 212 -13.60 -8.37 -20.82
N ARG A 213 -13.69 -9.45 -20.04
CA ARG A 213 -12.80 -9.72 -18.89
C ARG A 213 -11.39 -10.07 -19.36
N PHE A 214 -10.39 -9.71 -18.54
CA PHE A 214 -9.00 -10.01 -18.87
C PHE A 214 -8.62 -11.46 -18.53
N PRO A 215 -7.85 -12.13 -19.41
CA PRO A 215 -7.16 -13.38 -19.08
C PRO A 215 -6.33 -13.29 -17.81
N VAL A 216 -6.16 -14.43 -17.13
CA VAL A 216 -5.25 -14.56 -15.98
C VAL A 216 -3.87 -14.92 -16.50
N THR A 217 -3.24 -13.98 -17.18
CA THR A 217 -1.89 -14.13 -17.76
C THR A 217 -0.95 -13.05 -17.22
N HIS A 218 0.36 -13.26 -17.37
CA HIS A 218 1.35 -12.29 -16.91
C HIS A 218 1.21 -10.92 -17.59
N ALA A 219 0.99 -10.90 -18.91
CA ALA A 219 0.81 -9.66 -19.67
C ALA A 219 -0.44 -8.90 -19.22
N CYS A 220 -1.55 -9.61 -19.00
CA CYS A 220 -2.76 -8.99 -18.48
C CYS A 220 -2.61 -8.53 -17.02
N TYR A 221 -1.85 -9.24 -16.19
CA TYR A 221 -1.54 -8.78 -14.83
C TYR A 221 -0.78 -7.46 -14.83
N LEU A 222 0.26 -7.32 -15.65
CA LEU A 222 0.99 -6.06 -15.82
C LEU A 222 0.07 -4.95 -16.34
N THR A 223 -0.81 -5.28 -17.27
CA THR A 223 -1.80 -4.35 -17.83
C THR A 223 -2.74 -3.80 -16.76
N VAL A 224 -3.35 -4.69 -15.96
CA VAL A 224 -4.25 -4.29 -14.86
C VAL A 224 -3.48 -3.54 -13.78
N TRP A 225 -2.26 -3.97 -13.46
CA TRP A 225 -1.40 -3.27 -12.49
C TRP A 225 -1.16 -1.82 -12.93
N ASP A 226 -0.75 -1.60 -14.17
CA ASP A 226 -0.44 -0.26 -14.65
C ASP A 226 -1.71 0.61 -14.78
N ALA A 227 -2.80 0.04 -15.33
CA ALA A 227 -4.08 0.73 -15.46
C ALA A 227 -4.67 1.22 -14.14
N THR A 228 -4.33 0.55 -13.04
CA THR A 228 -4.81 0.86 -11.68
C THR A 228 -3.79 1.62 -10.83
N THR A 229 -2.67 2.04 -11.43
CA THR A 229 -1.64 2.83 -10.73
C THR A 229 -1.94 4.32 -10.83
N ALA A 230 -1.99 5.02 -9.69
CA ALA A 230 -2.33 6.43 -9.62
C ALA A 230 -1.28 7.30 -10.33
N ARG A 231 -1.77 8.23 -11.17
CA ARG A 231 -0.98 9.21 -11.94
C ARG A 231 -1.32 10.65 -11.61
N LYS A 232 -2.35 10.91 -10.82
CA LYS A 232 -2.63 12.21 -10.23
C LYS A 232 -2.57 12.10 -8.71
N TYR A 233 -1.86 13.03 -8.08
CA TYR A 233 -1.69 13.10 -6.64
C TYR A 233 -2.06 14.50 -6.19
N SER A 234 -3.12 14.61 -5.40
CA SER A 234 -3.63 15.86 -4.88
C SER A 234 -3.50 15.88 -3.37
N PHE A 235 -2.92 16.94 -2.83
CA PHE A 235 -2.75 17.18 -1.40
C PHE A 235 -3.27 18.57 -1.07
N LYS A 236 -4.06 18.66 -0.02
CA LYS A 236 -4.49 19.92 0.61
C LYS A 236 -3.95 19.92 2.03
N VAL A 237 -3.03 20.82 2.33
CA VAL A 237 -2.33 20.89 3.62
C VAL A 237 -2.79 22.15 4.33
N ASP A 238 -3.42 21.98 5.49
CA ASP A 238 -3.83 23.05 6.39
C ASP A 238 -2.88 23.09 7.58
N PHE A 239 -2.17 24.20 7.73
CA PHE A 239 -1.24 24.43 8.84
C PHE A 239 -1.96 25.11 10.01
N VAL A 240 -2.87 24.37 10.65
CA VAL A 240 -3.79 24.87 11.70
C VAL A 240 -3.06 25.58 12.85
N LYS A 241 -1.97 25.00 13.35
CA LYS A 241 -1.08 25.63 14.35
C LYS A 241 0.37 25.32 14.00
N MET A 242 1.23 26.33 13.91
CA MET A 242 2.65 26.11 13.60
C MET A 242 3.57 26.63 14.69
N THR A 243 4.57 25.80 15.00
CA THR A 243 5.72 26.22 15.81
C THR A 243 6.76 26.88 14.92
N ASP A 244 7.60 27.76 15.46
CA ASP A 244 8.68 28.44 14.71
C ASP A 244 9.58 27.45 13.98
N ARG A 245 9.85 26.31 14.61
CA ARG A 245 10.64 25.24 14.01
C ARG A 245 9.97 24.63 12.78
N MET A 246 8.65 24.45 12.80
CA MET A 246 7.93 23.93 11.64
C MET A 246 7.83 24.98 10.55
N ASN A 247 7.64 26.27 10.90
CA ASN A 247 7.70 27.37 9.95
C ASN A 247 9.03 27.38 9.18
N ALA A 248 10.15 27.18 9.87
CA ALA A 248 11.47 27.07 9.24
C ALA A 248 11.59 25.84 8.30
N ILE A 249 11.01 24.70 8.66
CA ILE A 249 11.05 23.48 7.83
C ILE A 249 10.19 23.66 6.57
N VAL A 250 8.98 24.21 6.72
CA VAL A 250 8.06 24.43 5.59
C VAL A 250 8.62 25.47 4.64
N SER A 251 9.14 26.59 5.13
CA SER A 251 9.79 27.61 4.30
C SER A 251 11.03 27.08 3.57
N GLN A 252 11.84 26.24 4.22
CA GLN A 252 12.97 25.60 3.55
C GLN A 252 12.50 24.65 2.44
N PHE A 253 11.43 23.88 2.67
CA PHE A 253 10.85 23.01 1.65
C PHE A 253 10.30 23.80 0.47
N GLN A 254 9.54 24.86 0.73
CA GLN A 254 9.05 25.77 -0.32
C GLN A 254 10.19 26.37 -1.13
N SER A 255 11.29 26.79 -0.46
CA SER A 255 12.48 27.34 -1.14
C SER A 255 13.16 26.30 -2.03
N LEU A 256 13.27 25.04 -1.59
CA LEU A 256 13.82 23.95 -2.40
C LEU A 256 12.94 23.62 -3.61
N MET A 257 11.61 23.59 -3.42
CA MET A 257 10.67 23.38 -4.51
C MET A 257 10.76 24.51 -5.53
N LYS A 258 10.73 25.77 -5.07
CA LYS A 258 10.96 26.95 -5.89
C LYS A 258 12.26 26.84 -6.69
N ALA A 259 13.38 26.55 -6.02
CA ALA A 259 14.68 26.41 -6.67
C ALA A 259 14.74 25.30 -7.74
N GLY A 260 14.09 24.16 -7.47
CA GLY A 260 14.00 23.07 -8.44
C GLY A 260 13.10 23.38 -9.64
N LEU A 261 12.12 24.28 -9.45
CA LEU A 261 11.17 24.71 -10.47
C LEU A 261 11.59 26.02 -11.18
N LEU A 262 12.62 26.72 -10.68
CA LEU A 262 13.16 27.95 -11.28
C LEU A 262 13.39 27.87 -12.80
N PRO A 263 13.93 26.77 -13.37
CA PRO A 263 14.12 26.68 -14.82
C PRO A 263 12.83 26.71 -15.65
N TYR A 264 11.68 26.51 -15.00
CA TYR A 264 10.35 26.43 -15.61
C TYR A 264 9.42 27.58 -15.18
N TRP A 265 10.00 28.63 -14.59
CA TRP A 265 9.26 29.75 -14.03
C TRP A 265 9.36 30.97 -14.95
N ASP A 266 8.24 31.42 -15.51
CA ASP A 266 8.16 32.63 -16.35
C ASP A 266 7.90 33.92 -15.53
N ILE A 267 8.11 33.90 -14.21
CA ILE A 267 7.84 35.06 -13.33
C ILE A 267 9.14 35.47 -12.63
N ASP A 268 9.37 36.78 -12.61
CA ASP A 268 10.51 37.44 -11.97
C ASP A 268 10.65 37.01 -10.49
N PRO A 269 11.78 36.39 -10.08
CA PRO A 269 11.98 35.81 -8.75
C PRO A 269 11.91 36.81 -7.59
N GLU A 270 11.87 38.12 -7.88
CA GLU A 270 11.77 39.20 -6.89
C GLU A 270 10.32 39.44 -6.37
N THR A 271 9.30 38.84 -6.97
CA THR A 271 7.89 39.09 -6.60
C THR A 271 7.36 38.25 -5.43
N VAL A 272 8.15 37.34 -4.88
CA VAL A 272 7.66 36.39 -3.86
C VAL A 272 8.41 36.57 -2.53
N PRO A 273 7.83 37.30 -1.56
CA PRO A 273 8.49 37.55 -0.28
C PRO A 273 8.82 36.24 0.44
N ALA A 274 10.05 36.12 0.93
CA ALA A 274 10.45 35.09 1.88
C ALA A 274 9.88 35.44 3.26
N SER A 275 8.59 35.20 3.51
CA SER A 275 8.00 35.50 4.82
C SER A 275 6.91 34.53 5.22
N SER A 276 7.13 33.87 6.38
CA SER A 276 6.22 32.99 7.14
C SER A 276 5.61 31.81 6.38
N ALA A 277 5.64 30.62 6.98
CA ALA A 277 4.96 29.49 6.38
C ALA A 277 3.46 29.77 6.34
N GLU A 278 2.91 29.70 5.13
CA GLU A 278 1.55 30.11 4.81
C GLU A 278 0.52 29.19 5.51
N PRO A 279 -0.68 29.68 5.85
CA PRO A 279 -1.66 28.90 6.61
C PRO A 279 -2.17 27.65 5.88
N HIS A 280 -2.06 27.60 4.55
CA HIS A 280 -2.39 26.43 3.76
C HIS A 280 -1.48 26.29 2.54
N MET A 281 -1.39 25.08 2.00
CA MET A 281 -0.68 24.75 0.77
C MET A 281 -1.42 23.60 0.06
N ASN A 282 -1.87 23.85 -1.17
CA ASN A 282 -2.36 22.78 -2.05
C ASN A 282 -1.28 22.40 -3.04
N PHE A 283 -1.18 21.11 -3.34
CA PHE A 283 -0.21 20.57 -4.27
C PHE A 283 -0.87 19.47 -5.10
N ASP A 284 -0.93 19.66 -6.41
CA ASP A 284 -1.34 18.63 -7.36
C ASP A 284 -0.15 18.27 -8.26
N MET A 285 0.07 16.98 -8.45
CA MET A 285 1.04 16.46 -9.41
C MET A 285 0.35 15.46 -10.33
N THR A 286 0.45 15.68 -11.65
CA THR A 286 -0.11 14.81 -12.68
C THR A 286 1.00 14.32 -13.59
N PHE A 287 1.28 13.02 -13.55
CA PHE A 287 2.25 12.38 -14.43
C PHE A 287 1.70 12.25 -15.87
N LYS A 288 2.55 12.56 -16.83
CA LYS A 288 2.29 12.58 -18.28
C LYS A 288 3.34 11.79 -19.06
N GLU A 289 3.06 11.57 -20.34
CA GLU A 289 4.04 11.05 -21.32
C GLU A 289 4.71 9.73 -20.89
N ASN A 290 3.94 8.77 -20.38
CA ASN A 290 4.48 7.53 -19.80
C ASN A 290 5.47 7.78 -18.65
N ASP A 291 5.11 8.66 -17.73
CA ASP A 291 5.83 8.96 -16.49
C ASP A 291 7.17 9.67 -16.71
N LYS A 292 7.34 10.30 -17.88
CA LYS A 292 8.54 11.07 -18.25
C LYS A 292 8.40 12.56 -17.99
N ALA A 293 7.17 13.05 -17.86
CA ALA A 293 6.89 14.44 -17.54
C ALA A 293 5.82 14.53 -16.44
N ALA A 294 5.69 15.69 -15.80
CA ALA A 294 4.58 15.97 -14.90
C ALA A 294 4.13 17.42 -14.97
N ASP A 295 2.83 17.62 -14.85
CA ASP A 295 2.26 18.92 -14.48
C ASP A 295 2.23 19.02 -12.96
N ILE A 296 2.65 20.16 -12.45
CA ILE A 296 2.60 20.49 -11.03
C ILE A 296 1.76 21.75 -10.87
N TYR A 297 0.73 21.68 -10.03
CA TYR A 297 0.02 22.85 -9.54
C TYR A 297 0.32 23.03 -8.05
N MET A 298 0.70 24.23 -7.67
CA MET A 298 0.96 24.60 -6.30
C MET A 298 0.17 25.85 -5.97
N GLU A 299 -0.65 25.79 -4.95
CA GLU A 299 -1.43 26.92 -4.46
C GLU A 299 -1.03 27.23 -3.03
N THR A 300 -0.75 28.50 -2.80
CA THR A 300 -0.54 29.03 -1.46
C THR A 300 -1.45 30.24 -1.26
N SER A 301 -1.42 30.84 -0.08
CA SER A 301 -2.14 32.08 0.22
C SER A 301 -1.73 33.27 -0.66
N GLN A 302 -0.59 33.18 -1.35
CA GLN A 302 -0.13 34.18 -2.31
C GLN A 302 -0.68 33.96 -3.74
N GLY A 303 -1.31 32.82 -4.01
CA GLY A 303 -1.89 32.48 -5.31
C GLY A 303 -1.53 31.08 -5.81
N GLY A 304 -2.14 30.68 -6.92
CA GLY A 304 -1.92 29.41 -7.61
C GLY A 304 -0.90 29.53 -8.74
N GLN A 305 0.01 28.57 -8.85
CA GLN A 305 1.01 28.46 -9.92
C GLN A 305 0.92 27.10 -10.59
N HIS A 306 0.93 27.11 -11.93
CA HIS A 306 0.96 25.93 -12.76
C HIS A 306 2.32 25.82 -13.45
N PHE A 307 2.92 24.64 -13.36
CA PHE A 307 4.13 24.27 -14.07
C PHE A 307 3.78 23.07 -14.94
N ASN A 308 3.85 23.23 -16.26
CA ASN A 308 3.45 22.18 -17.19
C ASN A 308 4.67 21.45 -17.72
N ASP A 309 4.50 20.16 -18.00
CA ASP A 309 5.44 19.32 -18.75
C ASP A 309 6.87 19.32 -18.17
N ILE A 310 7.00 19.32 -16.83
CA ILE A 310 8.30 19.24 -16.16
C ILE A 310 8.93 17.87 -16.44
N PRO A 311 10.11 17.79 -17.07
CA PRO A 311 10.76 16.53 -17.36
C PRO A 311 11.22 15.84 -16.08
N LEU A 312 10.92 14.56 -15.97
CA LEU A 312 11.27 13.71 -14.83
C LEU A 312 12.51 12.89 -15.16
N SER A 313 13.62 13.19 -14.49
CA SER A 313 14.90 12.49 -14.66
C SER A 313 14.98 11.14 -13.93
N LEU A 314 14.03 10.85 -13.05
CA LEU A 314 13.98 9.63 -12.23
C LEU A 314 12.86 8.72 -12.71
N ALA A 315 13.04 7.41 -12.59
CA ALA A 315 11.95 6.45 -12.81
C ALA A 315 10.99 6.50 -11.61
N TRP A 316 9.88 7.22 -11.75
CA TRP A 316 8.90 7.42 -10.67
C TRP A 316 7.95 6.24 -10.47
N TYR A 317 7.71 5.46 -11.52
CA TYR A 317 6.76 4.34 -11.53
C TYR A 317 6.84 3.39 -10.31
N PRO A 318 8.04 2.97 -9.82
CA PRO A 318 8.13 2.10 -8.65
C PRO A 318 7.63 2.71 -7.33
N PHE A 319 7.56 4.04 -7.26
CA PHE A 319 7.09 4.77 -6.08
C PHE A 319 5.60 5.11 -6.15
N MET A 320 4.97 4.92 -7.32
CA MET A 320 3.56 5.22 -7.51
C MET A 320 2.66 4.23 -6.77
N ARG A 321 1.54 4.74 -6.26
CA ARG A 321 0.56 3.97 -5.51
C ARG A 321 -0.35 3.21 -6.46
N ASN A 322 -0.48 1.90 -6.26
CA ASN A 322 -1.50 1.11 -6.92
C ASN A 322 -2.82 1.18 -6.15
N LEU A 323 -3.94 1.35 -6.87
CA LEU A 323 -5.28 1.57 -6.30
C LEU A 323 -6.13 0.30 -6.21
N LYS A 324 -5.61 -0.85 -6.65
CA LYS A 324 -6.32 -2.14 -6.65
C LYS A 324 -5.56 -3.23 -5.90
N PHE A 325 -4.25 -3.31 -6.11
CA PHE A 325 -3.38 -4.33 -5.57
C PHE A 325 -2.45 -3.76 -4.51
N THR A 326 -2.29 -4.50 -3.41
CA THR A 326 -1.32 -4.13 -2.39
C THR A 326 0.10 -4.34 -2.89
N SER A 327 1.05 -3.56 -2.36
CA SER A 327 2.48 -3.77 -2.64
C SER A 327 2.97 -5.16 -2.20
N THR A 328 2.33 -5.73 -1.16
CA THR A 328 2.61 -7.08 -0.68
C THR A 328 2.22 -8.11 -1.72
N LEU A 329 1.02 -8.02 -2.28
CA LEU A 329 0.56 -8.93 -3.34
C LEU A 329 1.50 -8.87 -4.56
N LYS A 330 1.94 -7.68 -4.98
CA LYS A 330 2.94 -7.54 -6.05
C LYS A 330 4.20 -8.34 -5.77
N LYS A 331 4.74 -8.23 -4.55
CA LYS A 331 5.96 -8.93 -4.15
C LYS A 331 5.74 -10.43 -4.14
N LEU A 332 4.61 -10.90 -3.58
CA LEU A 332 4.27 -12.31 -3.56
C LEU A 332 4.17 -12.91 -4.98
N MET A 333 3.53 -12.20 -5.90
CA MET A 333 3.45 -12.59 -7.31
C MET A 333 4.83 -12.55 -7.99
N LYS A 334 5.61 -11.49 -7.77
CA LYS A 334 6.96 -11.33 -8.34
C LYS A 334 7.92 -12.43 -7.89
N TYR A 335 7.86 -12.81 -6.62
CA TYR A 335 8.68 -13.89 -6.05
C TYR A 335 8.07 -15.27 -6.27
N ARG A 336 6.96 -15.39 -7.03
CA ARG A 336 6.23 -16.64 -7.31
C ARG A 336 5.81 -17.40 -6.04
N ILE A 337 5.63 -16.68 -4.93
CA ILE A 337 5.10 -17.24 -3.68
C ILE A 337 3.60 -17.50 -3.84
N VAL A 338 2.92 -16.60 -4.56
CA VAL A 338 1.54 -16.77 -5.00
C VAL A 338 1.58 -16.71 -6.52
N ASN A 339 1.06 -17.74 -7.18
CA ASN A 339 0.88 -17.75 -8.61
C ASN A 339 -0.45 -18.44 -8.95
N ALA A 340 -0.99 -18.16 -10.12
CA ALA A 340 -2.23 -18.77 -10.58
C ALA A 340 -1.93 -19.98 -11.46
N CYS A 341 -2.63 -21.09 -11.21
CA CYS A 341 -2.80 -22.15 -12.20
C CYS A 341 -4.06 -21.83 -13.00
N THR A 342 -3.99 -21.89 -14.33
CA THR A 342 -5.14 -21.62 -15.20
C THR A 342 -5.35 -22.82 -16.13
N VAL A 343 -6.55 -23.39 -16.09
CA VAL A 343 -7.00 -24.40 -17.03
C VAL A 343 -8.01 -23.77 -17.98
N THR A 344 -7.80 -23.93 -19.28
CA THR A 344 -8.69 -23.49 -20.35
C THR A 344 -9.06 -24.66 -21.24
N THR A 345 -9.91 -24.44 -22.23
CA THR A 345 -10.33 -25.46 -23.20
C THR A 345 -9.26 -25.82 -24.24
N GLY A 346 -8.15 -25.08 -24.30
CA GLY A 346 -7.06 -25.35 -25.25
C GLY A 346 -5.66 -25.38 -24.63
N SER A 347 -5.53 -25.03 -23.35
CA SER A 347 -4.23 -24.93 -22.69
C SER A 347 -4.31 -24.99 -21.17
N VAL A 348 -3.21 -25.40 -20.55
CA VAL A 348 -2.97 -25.32 -19.11
C VAL A 348 -1.74 -24.45 -18.86
N MET A 349 -1.90 -23.44 -18.00
CA MET A 349 -0.79 -22.67 -17.44
C MET A 349 -0.52 -23.15 -16.01
N THR A 350 0.66 -23.70 -15.77
CA THR A 350 1.07 -24.23 -14.47
C THR A 350 1.47 -23.10 -13.50
N LEU A 351 1.61 -23.44 -12.22
CA LEU A 351 2.12 -22.53 -11.18
C LEU A 351 3.55 -22.02 -11.44
N ASP A 352 4.31 -22.72 -12.27
CA ASP A 352 5.66 -22.32 -12.68
C ASP A 352 5.67 -21.37 -13.89
N ASN A 353 4.49 -20.93 -14.33
CA ASN A 353 4.30 -20.08 -15.50
C ASN A 353 4.77 -20.76 -16.80
N MET A 354 4.50 -22.07 -16.91
CA MET A 354 4.67 -22.86 -18.13
C MET A 354 3.31 -23.14 -18.75
N THR A 355 3.18 -22.93 -20.05
CA THR A 355 1.92 -23.17 -20.78
C THR A 355 2.07 -24.38 -21.70
N TYR A 356 1.16 -25.33 -21.58
CA TYR A 356 1.08 -26.52 -22.42
C TYR A 356 -0.25 -26.55 -23.17
N PRO A 357 -0.28 -27.02 -24.43
CA PRO A 357 -1.54 -27.32 -25.10
C PRO A 357 -2.26 -28.44 -24.34
N TYR A 358 -3.57 -28.31 -24.20
CA TYR A 358 -4.40 -29.27 -23.48
C TYR A 358 -5.79 -29.29 -24.09
N ASP A 359 -6.30 -30.48 -24.42
CA ASP A 359 -7.69 -30.67 -24.81
C ASP A 359 -8.42 -31.38 -23.66
N PRO A 360 -9.34 -30.71 -22.96
CA PRO A 360 -10.10 -31.32 -21.87
C PRO A 360 -10.97 -32.46 -22.40
N THR A 361 -11.03 -33.56 -21.66
CA THR A 361 -11.93 -34.67 -21.97
C THR A 361 -13.29 -34.50 -21.30
N SER A 362 -14.27 -35.33 -21.65
CA SER A 362 -15.55 -35.41 -20.94
C SER A 362 -15.41 -36.01 -19.53
N CYS A 363 -14.25 -36.57 -19.19
CA CYS A 363 -13.97 -37.17 -17.89
C CYS A 363 -13.42 -36.13 -16.90
N TRP A 364 -13.76 -36.29 -15.63
CA TRP A 364 -13.16 -35.51 -14.55
C TRP A 364 -11.66 -35.76 -14.48
N THR A 365 -10.89 -34.70 -14.74
CA THR A 365 -9.43 -34.73 -14.72
C THR A 365 -8.92 -33.88 -13.56
N LEU A 366 -7.97 -34.39 -12.78
CA LEU A 366 -7.37 -33.64 -11.67
C LEU A 366 -6.54 -32.47 -12.21
N ALA A 367 -6.94 -31.24 -11.89
CA ALA A 367 -6.27 -30.01 -12.28
C ALA A 367 -5.28 -29.51 -11.20
N SER A 368 -5.63 -29.69 -9.92
CA SER A 368 -4.77 -29.33 -8.78
C SER A 368 -5.18 -30.12 -7.55
N GLY A 369 -4.24 -30.52 -6.70
CA GLY A 369 -4.56 -31.25 -5.47
C GLY A 369 -3.41 -31.29 -4.49
N HIS A 370 -3.72 -31.53 -3.23
CA HIS A 370 -2.73 -31.73 -2.18
C HIS A 370 -2.31 -33.21 -2.15
N CYS A 371 -1.15 -33.56 -2.69
CA CYS A 371 -0.67 -34.95 -2.81
C CYS A 371 -0.18 -35.61 -1.50
N ALA A 372 -0.71 -35.23 -0.34
CA ALA A 372 -0.43 -35.91 0.93
C ALA A 372 -1.31 -37.17 1.09
N PRO A 373 -0.94 -38.12 1.98
CA PRO A 373 -1.77 -39.28 2.29
C PRO A 373 -3.21 -38.92 2.71
N ASN A 374 -3.35 -37.78 3.40
CA ASN A 374 -4.62 -37.16 3.74
C ASN A 374 -4.73 -35.81 2.99
N PRO A 375 -5.25 -35.80 1.75
CA PRO A 375 -5.34 -34.59 0.95
C PRO A 375 -6.31 -33.58 1.59
N SER A 376 -5.89 -32.31 1.70
CA SER A 376 -6.75 -31.24 2.24
C SER A 376 -7.67 -30.61 1.19
N PHE A 377 -7.33 -30.75 -0.09
CA PHE A 377 -8.15 -30.31 -1.21
C PHE A 377 -7.83 -31.08 -2.50
N ALA A 378 -8.80 -31.10 -3.42
CA ALA A 378 -8.61 -31.54 -4.80
C ALA A 378 -9.55 -30.77 -5.75
N ILE A 379 -9.06 -30.39 -6.92
CA ILE A 379 -9.79 -29.63 -7.94
C ILE A 379 -9.75 -30.45 -9.22
N PHE A 380 -10.93 -30.76 -9.74
CA PHE A 380 -11.12 -31.47 -11.00
C PHE A 380 -11.80 -30.57 -12.01
N THR A 381 -11.47 -30.77 -13.28
CA THR A 381 -12.11 -30.10 -14.41
C THR A 381 -12.50 -31.11 -15.47
N LYS A 382 -13.56 -30.83 -16.23
CA LYS A 382 -13.92 -31.59 -17.43
C LYS A 382 -14.48 -30.65 -18.50
N LYS A 383 -14.47 -31.11 -19.75
CA LYS A 383 -15.13 -30.41 -20.86
C LYS A 383 -16.63 -30.42 -20.63
N ALA A 384 -17.23 -29.24 -20.68
CA ALA A 384 -18.68 -29.08 -20.66
C ALA A 384 -19.21 -28.91 -22.08
N SER A 385 -20.52 -28.64 -22.22
CA SER A 385 -21.10 -28.31 -23.53
C SER A 385 -20.51 -27.00 -24.08
N GLY A 386 -20.17 -26.98 -25.37
CA GLY A 386 -19.56 -25.83 -26.03
C GLY A 386 -18.09 -25.61 -25.64
N ASN A 387 -17.67 -24.34 -25.52
CA ASN A 387 -16.29 -23.94 -25.20
C ASN A 387 -16.14 -23.58 -23.71
N MET A 388 -16.65 -24.43 -22.81
CA MET A 388 -16.68 -24.22 -21.36
C MET A 388 -16.13 -25.42 -20.59
N LEU A 389 -15.76 -25.18 -19.33
CA LEU A 389 -15.29 -26.19 -18.40
C LEU A 389 -16.22 -26.25 -17.19
N ASP A 390 -16.56 -27.47 -16.77
CA ASP A 390 -17.13 -27.71 -15.45
C ASP A 390 -15.99 -27.90 -14.44
N ALA A 391 -16.22 -27.51 -13.20
CA ALA A 391 -15.26 -27.64 -12.12
C ALA A 391 -15.86 -28.38 -10.93
N LYS A 392 -15.09 -29.24 -10.28
CA LYS A 392 -15.45 -29.93 -9.04
C LYS A 392 -14.35 -29.78 -8.03
N ILE A 393 -14.67 -29.21 -6.87
CA ILE A 393 -13.73 -28.89 -5.80
C ILE A 393 -14.08 -29.74 -4.59
N TYR A 394 -13.10 -30.46 -4.06
CA TYR A 394 -13.16 -31.10 -2.76
C TYR A 394 -12.34 -30.27 -1.77
N VAL A 395 -12.95 -29.86 -0.67
CA VAL A 395 -12.28 -29.11 0.39
C VAL A 395 -12.99 -29.37 1.73
N GLY A 396 -12.21 -29.62 2.78
CA GLY A 396 -12.74 -29.77 4.13
C GLY A 396 -13.74 -30.93 4.34
N GLY A 397 -13.75 -31.93 3.45
CA GLY A 397 -14.74 -33.03 3.49
C GLY A 397 -15.99 -32.79 2.64
N HIS A 398 -16.13 -31.61 2.04
CA HIS A 398 -17.26 -31.24 1.20
C HIS A 398 -16.87 -31.20 -0.27
N SER A 399 -17.87 -31.26 -1.14
CA SER A 399 -17.72 -31.09 -2.58
C SER A 399 -18.54 -29.89 -3.08
N VAL A 400 -17.93 -29.06 -3.93
CA VAL A 400 -18.58 -27.96 -4.63
C VAL A 400 -18.40 -28.18 -6.13
N GLU A 401 -19.50 -28.33 -6.85
CA GLU A 401 -19.52 -28.55 -8.30
C GLU A 401 -20.11 -27.35 -9.02
N PHE A 402 -19.43 -26.88 -10.05
CA PHE A 402 -19.85 -25.82 -10.96
C PHE A 402 -20.15 -26.45 -12.31
N GLN A 403 -21.43 -26.47 -12.67
CA GLN A 403 -21.92 -27.02 -13.94
C GLN A 403 -22.37 -25.89 -14.85
N THR A 404 -21.71 -25.78 -16.00
CA THR A 404 -22.01 -24.78 -17.01
C THR A 404 -23.15 -25.27 -17.91
N SER A 405 -24.26 -24.52 -17.94
CA SER A 405 -25.43 -24.81 -18.77
C SER A 405 -25.64 -23.80 -19.91
N GLY A 406 -24.76 -22.81 -20.01
CA GLY A 406 -24.73 -21.80 -21.07
C GLY A 406 -23.92 -20.56 -20.68
N PRO A 407 -23.85 -19.55 -21.57
CA PRO A 407 -23.17 -18.29 -21.26
C PRO A 407 -23.75 -17.63 -20.01
N LYS A 408 -22.89 -17.42 -18.99
CA LYS A 408 -23.26 -16.85 -17.67
C LYS A 408 -24.27 -17.67 -16.85
N LYS A 409 -24.56 -18.92 -17.23
CA LYS A 409 -25.41 -19.83 -16.46
C LYS A 409 -24.54 -20.92 -15.85
N VAL A 410 -24.35 -20.82 -14.54
CA VAL A 410 -23.60 -21.80 -13.75
C VAL A 410 -24.54 -22.31 -12.68
N ASN A 411 -24.82 -23.61 -12.71
CA ASN A 411 -25.47 -24.30 -11.62
C ASN A 411 -24.38 -24.66 -10.60
N VAL A 412 -24.60 -24.35 -9.34
CA VAL A 412 -23.68 -24.68 -8.26
C VAL A 412 -24.32 -25.77 -7.41
N LEU A 413 -23.59 -26.85 -7.17
CA LEU A 413 -24.01 -27.94 -6.30
C LEU A 413 -23.05 -28.04 -5.12
N VAL A 414 -23.59 -28.12 -3.91
CA VAL A 414 -22.81 -28.42 -2.70
C VAL A 414 -23.23 -29.79 -2.21
N ASN A 415 -22.29 -30.72 -2.11
CA ASN A 415 -22.55 -32.12 -1.76
C ASN A 415 -23.64 -32.80 -2.62
N GLY A 416 -23.75 -32.38 -3.89
CA GLY A 416 -24.74 -32.89 -4.85
C GLY A 416 -26.10 -32.17 -4.81
N GLU A 417 -26.31 -31.25 -3.87
CA GLU A 417 -27.54 -30.47 -3.78
C GLU A 417 -27.38 -29.11 -4.46
N ALA A 418 -28.33 -28.74 -5.31
CA ALA A 418 -28.30 -27.46 -6.00
C ALA A 418 -28.50 -26.30 -5.02
N VAL A 419 -27.61 -25.31 -5.07
CA VAL A 419 -27.69 -24.11 -4.23
C VAL A 419 -27.89 -22.86 -5.09
N VAL A 420 -28.67 -21.92 -4.57
CA VAL A 420 -28.87 -20.62 -5.22
C VAL A 420 -27.75 -19.69 -4.78
N VAL A 421 -26.83 -19.40 -5.70
CA VAL A 421 -25.76 -18.42 -5.48
C VAL A 421 -26.19 -17.08 -6.06
N GLY A 422 -26.50 -16.12 -5.19
CA GLY A 422 -26.92 -14.77 -5.55
C GLY A 422 -25.81 -13.73 -5.35
N GLU A 423 -26.18 -12.48 -5.12
CA GLU A 423 -25.22 -11.41 -4.76
C GLU A 423 -24.70 -11.52 -3.32
N LYS A 424 -25.42 -12.28 -2.48
CA LYS A 424 -25.02 -12.54 -1.09
C LYS A 424 -24.26 -13.86 -1.01
N GLU A 425 -23.28 -13.88 -0.11
CA GLU A 425 -22.50 -15.07 0.24
C GLU A 425 -23.45 -16.20 0.68
N HIS A 426 -23.12 -17.43 0.26
CA HIS A 426 -23.86 -18.62 0.64
C HIS A 426 -23.06 -19.36 1.70
N ASP A 427 -23.55 -19.32 2.94
CA ASP A 427 -22.97 -20.06 4.05
C ASP A 427 -23.42 -21.53 3.99
N HIS A 428 -22.48 -22.45 3.81
CA HIS A 428 -22.78 -23.88 3.98
C HIS A 428 -22.74 -24.24 5.47
N LYS A 429 -23.85 -24.76 6.01
CA LYS A 429 -24.00 -25.08 7.43
C LYS A 429 -24.26 -26.57 7.64
N GLU A 430 -23.58 -27.16 8.62
CA GLU A 430 -23.91 -28.47 9.18
C GLU A 430 -24.35 -28.29 10.63
N GLY A 431 -25.66 -28.46 10.87
CA GLY A 431 -26.28 -28.09 12.15
C GLY A 431 -26.17 -26.58 12.40
N GLU A 432 -25.64 -26.19 13.56
CA GLU A 432 -25.42 -24.79 13.93
C GLU A 432 -24.07 -24.21 13.47
N LYS A 433 -23.17 -25.06 12.94
CA LYS A 433 -21.82 -24.62 12.53
C LYS A 433 -21.81 -24.24 11.05
N THR A 434 -21.26 -23.06 10.77
CA THR A 434 -20.89 -22.67 9.40
C THR A 434 -19.58 -23.34 9.06
N VAL A 435 -19.56 -24.06 7.93
CA VAL A 435 -18.42 -24.85 7.46
C VAL A 435 -17.55 -24.01 6.52
N PHE A 436 -18.16 -23.34 5.53
CA PHE A 436 -17.50 -22.40 4.62
C PHE A 436 -18.51 -21.49 3.92
#